data_AF-A0A924W286-F1
#
_entry.id   AF-A0A924W286-F1
#
_cell.length_a   1.000
_cell.length_b   1.000
_cell.length_c   1.000
_cell.angle_alpha   90.00
_cell.angle_beta   90.00
_cell.angle_gamma   90.00
#
_symmetry.space_group_name_H-M   'P 1'
#
loop_
_entity.id
_entity.type
_entity.pdbx_description
1 polymer ?
#
loop_
_entity_poly.entity_id
_entity_poly.type
_entity_poly.pdbx_seq_one_letter_code
_entity_poly.pdbx_strand_id
1 'polypeptide(L)'
;MLATLFVSAPAFAQTSPTAPAGNAHPEAKSVSDMTGVNPFGEFVEATMTGRAKREFADKLDLSPLRDLAVFHDGRLKILDTLARETIKDVAGRKDFVDWISSGESSGGDSNSKPAAALKKVKYDPLFTFLDLMIDPLFYGDKALVHVEYLPLREELLKTAYTDKDEYTWWLKLGRVKPELIMQHGAELMRQHQFDDGFRGGLMHVSSAMNRYGKSWQNLLMVAPPASDQKWQNLAFVLDGSKGPALRDAVNDLASGWRAGDAAKVNAASKVLAAELPKVNPETYPTTRREVERLYNAVNPFEWGYWMYCLSLISLLLAFGTGRKWLVGVGITTLFAAIGLHVFGFASRCYIAERLAIQNQFESMTGLSLGATLVGTVVMLA
;
A
#
# COMPACT_ATOMS: atom_id res chain seq x y z
N MET A 1 -6.60 -44.96 -10.31
CA MET A 1 -7.54 -44.11 -11.06
C MET A 1 -7.54 -42.74 -10.39
N LEU A 2 -6.60 -41.86 -10.76
CA LEU A 2 -6.61 -40.46 -10.32
C LEU A 2 -7.48 -39.66 -11.30
N ALA A 3 -8.63 -39.20 -10.82
CA ALA A 3 -9.48 -38.28 -11.56
C ALA A 3 -8.88 -36.87 -11.46
N THR A 4 -8.31 -36.39 -12.55
CA THR A 4 -7.85 -35.02 -12.73
C THR A 4 -9.05 -34.09 -12.75
N LEU A 5 -9.35 -33.43 -11.63
CA LEU A 5 -10.30 -32.33 -11.56
C LEU A 5 -9.67 -31.11 -12.23
N PHE A 6 -9.91 -30.95 -13.53
CA PHE A 6 -9.73 -29.68 -14.22
C PHE A 6 -10.80 -28.72 -13.73
N VAL A 7 -10.41 -27.77 -12.88
CA VAL A 7 -11.22 -26.57 -12.61
C VAL A 7 -11.09 -25.66 -13.83
N SER A 8 -12.08 -25.73 -14.73
CA SER A 8 -12.27 -24.75 -15.79
C SER A 8 -12.77 -23.44 -15.16
N ALA A 9 -11.85 -22.51 -14.90
CA ALA A 9 -12.22 -21.13 -14.58
C ALA A 9 -12.67 -20.42 -15.87
N PRO A 10 -13.85 -19.79 -15.91
CA PRO A 10 -14.22 -18.93 -17.04
C PRO A 10 -13.30 -17.70 -17.03
N ALA A 11 -12.55 -17.53 -18.11
CA ALA A 11 -11.74 -16.34 -18.36
C ALA A 11 -12.65 -15.16 -18.71
N PHE A 12 -13.03 -14.36 -17.73
CA PHE A 12 -13.57 -13.02 -17.97
C PHE A 12 -12.40 -12.04 -18.12
N ALA A 13 -11.72 -12.08 -19.27
CA ALA A 13 -10.73 -11.07 -19.62
C ALA A 13 -11.48 -9.81 -20.07
N GLN A 14 -11.33 -8.71 -19.33
CA GLN A 14 -11.71 -7.39 -19.83
C GLN A 14 -10.86 -7.08 -21.07
N THR A 15 -11.48 -7.02 -22.24
CA THR A 15 -10.83 -6.60 -23.48
C THR A 15 -10.58 -5.09 -23.44
N SER A 16 -9.51 -4.68 -22.77
CA SER A 16 -8.85 -3.42 -23.12
C SER A 16 -8.22 -3.55 -24.52
N PRO A 17 -8.19 -2.49 -25.34
CA PRO A 17 -7.47 -2.51 -26.63
C PRO A 17 -5.96 -2.78 -26.52
N THR A 18 -5.44 -2.86 -25.30
CA THR A 18 -4.05 -3.18 -24.94
C THR A 18 -3.99 -4.31 -23.90
N ALA A 19 -4.86 -5.32 -24.01
CA ALA A 19 -4.71 -6.52 -23.18
C ALA A 19 -3.35 -7.18 -23.52
N PRO A 20 -2.44 -7.38 -22.55
CA PRO A 20 -1.16 -8.02 -22.79
C PRO A 20 -1.35 -9.42 -23.37
N ALA A 21 -0.51 -9.83 -24.31
CA ALA A 21 -0.55 -11.19 -24.85
C ALA A 21 -0.20 -12.21 -23.75
N GLY A 22 -1.12 -13.14 -23.46
CA GLY A 22 -0.89 -14.23 -22.50
C GLY A 22 -0.79 -13.76 -21.04
N ASN A 23 0.25 -14.22 -20.33
CA ASN A 23 0.57 -13.86 -18.95
C ASN A 23 1.52 -12.63 -18.89
N ALA A 24 1.31 -11.60 -19.71
CA ALA A 24 2.12 -10.37 -19.64
C ALA A 24 1.45 -9.31 -18.76
N HIS A 25 2.25 -8.41 -18.17
CA HIS A 25 1.77 -7.26 -17.40
C HIS A 25 1.63 -6.03 -18.32
N PRO A 26 0.60 -5.18 -18.14
CA PRO A 26 0.69 -3.78 -18.56
C PRO A 26 1.89 -3.12 -17.86
N GLU A 27 2.55 -2.15 -18.49
CA GLU A 27 3.60 -1.39 -17.81
C GLU A 27 3.07 -0.75 -16.53
N ALA A 28 3.74 -1.01 -15.41
CA ALA A 28 3.35 -0.51 -14.11
C ALA A 28 3.48 1.02 -14.07
N LYS A 29 2.34 1.70 -14.06
CA LYS A 29 2.29 3.17 -13.97
C LYS A 29 2.31 3.59 -12.50
N SER A 30 3.20 4.52 -12.16
CA SER A 30 3.28 5.09 -10.81
C SER A 30 2.03 5.90 -10.44
N VAL A 31 1.46 6.60 -11.42
CA VAL A 31 0.20 7.35 -11.34
C VAL A 31 -0.58 7.18 -12.63
N SER A 32 -1.90 7.23 -12.54
CA SER A 32 -2.80 7.15 -13.70
C SER A 32 -2.65 8.40 -14.57
N ASP A 33 -2.82 8.28 -15.89
CA ASP A 33 -2.69 9.39 -16.87
C ASP A 33 -3.84 10.42 -16.80
N MET A 34 -4.51 10.54 -15.65
CA MET A 34 -5.64 11.43 -15.47
C MET A 34 -5.17 12.88 -15.41
N THR A 35 -5.72 13.71 -16.29
CA THR A 35 -5.71 15.17 -16.16
C THR A 35 -6.99 15.60 -15.44
N GLY A 36 -6.88 16.57 -14.53
CA GLY A 36 -8.04 17.09 -13.79
C GLY A 36 -7.68 17.66 -12.43
N VAL A 37 -8.70 17.81 -11.59
CA VAL A 37 -8.55 18.36 -10.24
C VAL A 37 -8.49 17.23 -9.21
N ASN A 38 -7.72 17.46 -8.15
CA ASN A 38 -7.76 16.63 -6.97
C ASN A 38 -9.21 16.60 -6.42
N PRO A 39 -9.83 15.42 -6.22
CA PRO A 39 -11.19 15.32 -5.70
C PRO A 39 -11.37 15.99 -4.33
N PHE A 40 -10.29 16.18 -3.57
CA PHE A 40 -10.35 16.84 -2.28
C PHE A 40 -10.12 18.35 -2.35
N GLY A 41 -9.93 18.93 -3.54
CA GLY A 41 -9.64 20.35 -3.76
C GLY A 41 -8.15 20.67 -3.76
N GLU A 42 -7.82 21.96 -3.84
CA GLU A 42 -6.44 22.43 -3.86
C GLU A 42 -5.72 22.17 -2.53
N PHE A 43 -4.40 22.06 -2.61
CA PHE A 43 -3.56 21.96 -1.42
C PHE A 43 -3.57 23.31 -0.69
N VAL A 44 -3.98 23.28 0.56
CA VAL A 44 -3.95 24.44 1.46
C VAL A 44 -2.89 24.20 2.52
N GLU A 45 -2.42 25.27 3.15
CA GLU A 45 -1.42 25.19 4.22
C GLU A 45 -1.93 24.31 5.38
N ALA A 46 -1.04 23.45 5.88
CA ALA A 46 -1.32 22.54 6.98
C ALA A 46 -1.63 23.34 8.26
N THR A 47 -2.84 23.21 8.80
CA THR A 47 -3.23 23.90 10.03
C THR A 47 -2.98 23.08 11.29
N MET A 48 -2.86 21.75 11.16
CA MET A 48 -2.73 20.83 12.29
C MET A 48 -1.27 20.63 12.68
N THR A 49 -0.97 20.81 13.98
CA THR A 49 0.31 20.36 14.54
C THR A 49 0.42 18.83 14.47
N GLY A 50 1.65 18.28 14.57
CA GLY A 50 1.84 16.82 14.59
C GLY A 50 1.02 16.11 15.67
N ARG A 51 0.90 16.70 16.87
CA ARG A 51 0.05 16.17 17.95
C ARG A 51 -1.42 16.19 17.55
N ALA A 52 -1.92 17.32 17.07
CA ALA A 52 -3.32 17.44 16.65
C ALA A 52 -3.65 16.46 15.51
N LYS A 53 -2.76 16.31 14.52
CA LYS A 53 -2.88 15.33 13.43
C LYS A 53 -2.96 13.91 13.98
N ARG A 54 -2.15 13.58 14.99
CA ARG A 54 -2.19 12.27 15.65
C ARG A 54 -3.51 12.01 16.35
N GLU A 55 -3.96 12.96 17.18
CA GLU A 55 -5.23 12.84 17.90
C GLU A 55 -6.43 12.75 16.95
N PHE A 56 -6.37 13.47 15.84
CA PHE A 56 -7.35 13.35 14.77
C PHE A 56 -7.34 11.96 14.15
N ALA A 57 -6.17 11.45 13.75
CA ALA A 57 -6.03 10.11 13.19
C ALA A 57 -6.57 9.01 14.12
N ASP A 58 -6.37 9.14 15.44
CA ASP A 58 -6.87 8.21 16.46
C ASP A 58 -8.41 8.18 16.58
N LYS A 59 -9.09 9.25 16.17
CA LYS A 59 -10.55 9.37 16.23
C LYS A 59 -11.26 8.91 14.95
N LEU A 60 -10.51 8.60 13.89
CA LEU A 60 -11.09 8.23 12.60
C LEU A 60 -11.43 6.74 12.53
N ASP A 61 -12.65 6.46 12.06
CA ASP A 61 -13.08 5.14 11.63
C ASP A 61 -13.01 5.06 10.10
N LEU A 62 -11.88 4.57 9.60
CA LEU A 62 -11.65 4.37 8.17
C LEU A 62 -12.17 3.01 7.67
N SER A 63 -12.76 2.18 8.53
CA SER A 63 -13.27 0.85 8.14
C SER A 63 -14.25 0.88 6.96
N PRO A 64 -15.15 1.88 6.81
CA PRO A 64 -16.07 1.94 5.67
C PRO A 64 -15.35 2.14 4.33
N LEU A 65 -14.18 2.78 4.33
CA LEU A 65 -13.45 3.10 3.10
C LEU A 65 -12.51 1.99 2.62
N ARG A 66 -12.05 1.12 3.53
CA ARG A 66 -10.97 0.14 3.25
C ARG A 66 -11.27 -0.78 2.09
N ASP A 67 -12.54 -1.20 1.97
CA ASP A 67 -12.94 -2.18 0.99
C ASP A 67 -13.40 -1.56 -0.33
N LEU A 68 -13.43 -0.23 -0.49
CA LEU A 68 -13.94 0.39 -1.71
C LEU A 68 -13.09 0.02 -2.90
N ALA A 69 -13.75 -0.25 -4.03
CA ALA A 69 -13.09 -0.68 -5.25
C ALA A 69 -12.32 0.50 -5.87
N VAL A 70 -11.11 0.21 -6.33
CA VAL A 70 -10.28 1.13 -7.08
C VAL A 70 -9.59 0.38 -8.20
N PHE A 71 -9.65 0.91 -9.42
CA PHE A 71 -8.89 0.37 -10.54
C PHE A 71 -7.49 0.98 -10.54
N HIS A 72 -6.47 0.14 -10.47
CA HIS A 72 -5.09 0.61 -10.49
C HIS A 72 -4.18 -0.45 -11.08
N ASP A 73 -3.28 -0.02 -11.96
CA ASP A 73 -2.26 -0.90 -12.55
C ASP A 73 -2.86 -2.13 -13.25
N GLY A 74 -3.87 -1.88 -14.08
CA GLY A 74 -4.51 -2.90 -14.93
C GLY A 74 -5.44 -3.87 -14.20
N ARG A 75 -5.69 -3.71 -12.90
CA ARG A 75 -6.64 -4.57 -12.17
C ARG A 75 -7.47 -3.80 -11.14
N LEU A 76 -8.57 -4.42 -10.73
CA LEU A 76 -9.35 -3.99 -9.57
C LEU A 76 -8.64 -4.38 -8.27
N LYS A 77 -8.55 -3.42 -7.35
CA LYS A 77 -8.04 -3.58 -6.00
C LYS A 77 -9.08 -3.00 -5.02
N ILE A 78 -8.85 -3.23 -3.73
CA ILE A 78 -9.48 -2.42 -2.68
C ILE A 78 -8.60 -1.22 -2.30
N LEU A 79 -9.22 -0.15 -1.80
CA LEU A 79 -8.53 1.08 -1.43
C LEU A 79 -7.43 0.86 -0.39
N ASP A 80 -7.62 -0.06 0.56
CA ASP A 80 -6.60 -0.42 1.55
C ASP A 80 -5.33 -1.00 0.91
N THR A 81 -5.47 -1.81 -0.15
CA THR A 81 -4.32 -2.35 -0.90
C THR A 81 -3.57 -1.24 -1.60
N LEU A 82 -4.27 -0.37 -2.33
CA LEU A 82 -3.66 0.77 -3.01
C LEU A 82 -2.91 1.69 -2.03
N ALA A 83 -3.52 1.97 -0.88
CA ALA A 83 -2.89 2.78 0.16
C ALA A 83 -1.59 2.15 0.68
N ARG A 84 -1.61 0.86 1.04
CA ARG A 84 -0.41 0.15 1.54
C ARG A 84 0.70 0.08 0.51
N GLU A 85 0.37 -0.19 -0.76
CA GLU A 85 1.33 -0.22 -1.85
C GLU A 85 1.93 1.17 -2.08
N THR A 86 1.11 2.21 -2.14
CA THR A 86 1.57 3.59 -2.33
C THR A 86 2.50 4.04 -1.20
N ILE A 87 2.10 3.82 0.06
CA ILE A 87 2.94 4.19 1.22
C ILE A 87 4.22 3.36 1.25
N LYS A 88 4.18 2.08 0.87
CA LYS A 88 5.39 1.26 0.74
C LYS A 88 6.33 1.80 -0.33
N ASP A 89 5.81 2.19 -1.49
CA ASP A 89 6.61 2.73 -2.59
C ASP A 89 7.22 4.09 -2.25
N VAL A 90 6.50 4.93 -1.49
CA VAL A 90 7.01 6.25 -1.07
C VAL A 90 7.99 6.13 0.10
N ALA A 91 7.63 5.38 1.15
CA ALA A 91 8.34 5.36 2.42
C ALA A 91 9.28 4.16 2.61
N GLY A 92 9.30 3.20 1.68
CA GLY A 92 10.06 1.95 1.80
C GLY A 92 9.51 1.00 2.88
N ARG A 93 8.33 1.29 3.43
CA ARG A 93 7.69 0.54 4.53
C ARG A 93 6.16 0.67 4.45
N LYS A 94 5.44 -0.29 5.03
CA LYS A 94 3.97 -0.37 4.91
C LYS A 94 3.20 0.76 5.64
N ASP A 95 3.86 1.53 6.50
CA ASP A 95 3.28 2.56 7.37
C ASP A 95 4.16 3.83 7.42
N PHE A 96 3.55 5.00 7.51
CA PHE A 96 4.30 6.22 7.81
C PHE A 96 4.59 6.32 9.31
N VAL A 97 5.82 6.74 9.63
CA VAL A 97 6.29 6.97 10.99
C VAL A 97 6.67 8.44 11.12
N ASP A 98 6.09 9.10 12.12
CA ASP A 98 6.46 10.46 12.49
C ASP A 98 7.11 10.46 13.87
N TRP A 99 7.86 11.53 14.16
CA TRP A 99 8.48 11.78 15.45
C TRP A 99 7.94 13.11 15.96
N ILE A 100 7.06 13.05 16.97
CA ILE A 100 6.36 14.24 17.47
C ILE A 100 6.94 14.61 18.82
N SER A 101 7.23 15.91 19.02
CA SER A 101 7.65 16.44 20.32
C SER A 101 6.54 16.28 21.37
N SER A 102 6.92 15.82 22.56
CA SER A 102 6.04 15.82 23.73
C SER A 102 5.77 17.23 24.29
N GLY A 103 6.49 18.25 23.82
CA GLY A 103 6.24 19.67 24.11
C GLY A 103 5.37 20.36 23.06
N GLU A 104 4.53 21.29 23.49
CA GLU A 104 3.70 22.15 22.65
C GLU A 104 4.56 23.18 21.92
N SER A 105 5.07 22.84 20.74
CA SER A 105 5.55 23.87 19.82
C SER A 105 5.01 23.59 18.43
N SER A 106 3.97 24.35 18.09
CA SER A 106 3.47 24.55 16.74
C SER A 106 4.64 24.83 15.79
N GLY A 107 4.73 24.10 14.68
CA GLY A 107 5.66 24.40 13.58
C GLY A 107 7.15 24.15 13.85
N GLY A 108 7.52 23.46 14.93
CA GLY A 108 8.91 23.13 15.22
C GLY A 108 9.39 21.89 14.45
N ASP A 109 10.47 22.06 13.68
CA ASP A 109 11.23 21.10 12.88
C ASP A 109 11.24 19.68 13.49
N SER A 110 10.22 18.89 13.13
CA SER A 110 9.83 17.67 13.85
C SER A 110 10.83 16.53 13.73
N ASN A 111 11.83 16.69 12.88
CA ASN A 111 12.88 15.72 12.61
C ASN A 111 14.28 16.33 12.68
N SER A 112 14.46 17.44 13.41
CA SER A 112 15.79 17.80 13.90
C SER A 112 16.25 16.79 14.96
N LYS A 113 17.58 16.68 15.17
CA LYS A 113 18.19 15.77 16.18
C LYS A 113 17.32 15.72 17.44
N PRO A 114 16.94 14.52 17.95
CA PRO A 114 16.07 14.45 19.11
C PRO A 114 16.72 15.15 20.30
N ALA A 115 16.22 16.33 20.67
CA ALA A 115 16.10 16.66 22.08
C ALA A 115 15.32 15.52 22.74
N ALA A 116 15.60 15.22 24.01
CA ALA A 116 15.28 13.98 24.73
C ALA A 116 13.77 13.57 24.84
N ALA A 117 12.87 14.09 24.00
CA ALA A 117 11.42 13.98 24.17
C ALA A 117 10.61 13.84 22.86
N LEU A 118 11.17 13.30 21.76
CA LEU A 118 10.39 12.93 20.57
C LEU A 118 9.74 11.53 20.75
N LYS A 119 8.42 11.46 20.56
CA LYS A 119 7.66 10.21 20.56
C LYS A 119 7.47 9.71 19.13
N LYS A 120 7.92 8.48 18.86
CA LYS A 120 7.65 7.77 17.61
C LYS A 120 6.16 7.42 17.53
N VAL A 121 5.49 7.86 16.46
CA VAL A 121 4.09 7.52 16.18
C VAL A 121 3.97 6.85 14.81
N LYS A 122 2.98 5.98 14.66
CA LYS A 122 2.69 5.26 13.41
C LYS A 122 1.29 5.61 12.94
N TYR A 123 1.13 5.93 11.67
CA TYR A 123 -0.17 6.20 11.08
C TYR A 123 -0.71 4.99 10.33
N ASP A 124 -2.03 4.88 10.28
CA ASP A 124 -2.69 3.91 9.42
C ASP A 124 -2.32 4.20 7.95
N PRO A 125 -2.03 3.19 7.11
CA PRO A 125 -1.63 3.45 5.73
C PRO A 125 -2.72 4.13 4.89
N LEU A 126 -3.99 3.80 5.13
CA LEU A 126 -5.11 4.47 4.47
C LEU A 126 -5.25 5.92 4.96
N PHE A 127 -5.01 6.17 6.25
CA PHE A 127 -4.93 7.54 6.77
C PHE A 127 -3.86 8.33 6.03
N THR A 128 -2.61 7.84 6.01
CA THR A 128 -1.50 8.55 5.36
C THR A 128 -1.77 8.75 3.88
N PHE A 129 -2.31 7.74 3.19
CA PHE A 129 -2.63 7.86 1.77
C PHE A 129 -3.64 8.99 1.49
N LEU A 130 -4.74 9.04 2.26
CA LEU A 130 -5.73 10.13 2.16
C LEU A 130 -5.12 11.48 2.56
N ASP A 131 -4.35 11.52 3.63
CA ASP A 131 -3.72 12.74 4.13
C ASP A 131 -2.70 13.31 3.14
N LEU A 132 -1.93 12.47 2.43
CA LEU A 132 -1.04 12.94 1.35
C LEU A 132 -1.80 13.63 0.21
N MET A 133 -3.05 13.25 -0.03
CA MET A 133 -3.89 13.87 -1.07
C MET A 133 -4.64 15.09 -0.57
N ILE A 134 -4.81 15.26 0.76
CA ILE A 134 -5.59 16.36 1.35
C ILE A 134 -4.67 17.46 1.91
N ASP A 135 -3.59 17.06 2.55
CA ASP A 135 -2.61 17.90 3.25
C ASP A 135 -1.18 17.35 3.02
N PRO A 136 -0.65 17.39 1.79
CA PRO A 136 0.72 16.96 1.51
C PRO A 136 1.76 17.83 2.23
N LEU A 137 1.47 19.11 2.46
CA LEU A 137 2.44 20.07 3.03
C LEU A 137 2.87 19.68 4.45
N PHE A 138 2.01 19.02 5.22
CA PHE A 138 2.36 18.43 6.53
C PHE A 138 3.58 17.50 6.48
N TYR A 139 3.86 16.91 5.31
CA TYR A 139 4.95 15.96 5.14
C TYR A 139 6.24 16.57 4.59
N GLY A 140 6.25 17.85 4.20
CA GLY A 140 7.38 18.50 3.54
C GLY A 140 8.69 18.39 4.32
N ASP A 141 8.61 18.54 5.65
CA ASP A 141 9.71 18.45 6.60
C ASP A 141 9.87 17.06 7.23
N LYS A 142 9.10 16.05 6.77
CA LYS A 142 9.01 14.73 7.40
C LYS A 142 9.93 13.70 6.78
N ALA A 143 10.36 12.72 7.58
CA ALA A 143 11.09 11.55 7.10
C ALA A 143 10.18 10.59 6.30
N LEU A 144 9.78 11.03 5.10
CA LEU A 144 8.80 10.36 4.26
C LEU A 144 9.43 9.56 3.12
N VAL A 145 10.31 10.15 2.32
CA VAL A 145 10.75 9.52 1.04
C VAL A 145 11.92 8.60 1.27
N HIS A 146 11.78 7.32 0.93
CA HIS A 146 12.87 6.35 1.00
C HIS A 146 13.88 6.57 -0.13
N VAL A 147 15.16 6.58 0.23
CA VAL A 147 16.27 6.69 -0.73
C VAL A 147 17.14 5.46 -0.58
N GLU A 148 16.83 4.37 -1.28
CA GLU A 148 17.52 3.08 -1.12
C GLU A 148 19.03 3.19 -1.36
N TYR A 149 19.42 3.86 -2.46
CA TYR A 149 20.82 4.02 -2.85
C TYR A 149 21.58 4.93 -1.88
N LEU A 150 22.52 4.33 -1.14
CA LEU A 150 23.23 4.98 -0.04
C LEU A 150 24.01 6.23 -0.48
N PRO A 151 24.82 6.23 -1.57
CA PRO A 151 25.57 7.42 -1.98
C PRO A 151 24.68 8.64 -2.27
N LEU A 152 23.55 8.45 -2.96
CA LEU A 152 22.57 9.52 -3.19
C LEU A 152 22.00 10.06 -1.87
N ARG A 153 21.67 9.16 -0.93
CA ARG A 153 21.18 9.56 0.39
C ARG A 153 22.22 10.38 1.15
N GLU A 154 23.49 9.97 1.10
CA GLU A 154 24.56 10.73 1.74
C GLU A 154 24.71 12.13 1.17
N GLU A 155 24.65 12.31 -0.15
CA GLU A 155 24.80 13.63 -0.78
C GLU A 155 23.63 14.56 -0.47
N LEU A 156 22.39 14.06 -0.53
CA LEU A 156 21.22 14.81 -0.08
C LEU A 156 21.41 15.28 1.36
N LEU A 157 21.82 14.38 2.27
CA LEU A 157 21.95 14.70 3.69
C LEU A 157 23.15 15.62 4.00
N LYS A 158 24.30 15.44 3.35
CA LYS A 158 25.48 16.32 3.51
C LYS A 158 25.19 17.75 3.08
N THR A 159 24.27 17.93 2.14
CA THR A 159 23.84 19.26 1.69
C THR A 159 22.94 19.95 2.72
N ALA A 160 22.15 19.19 3.48
CA ALA A 160 21.22 19.72 4.47
C ALA A 160 21.79 19.83 5.90
N TYR A 161 22.73 18.98 6.28
CA TYR A 161 23.16 18.83 7.68
C TYR A 161 24.67 18.92 7.83
N THR A 162 25.12 19.86 8.65
CA THR A 162 26.52 20.01 9.09
C THR A 162 26.79 19.36 10.44
N ASP A 163 25.76 19.20 11.28
CA ASP A 163 25.86 18.45 12.55
C ASP A 163 25.97 16.94 12.27
N LYS A 164 27.03 16.33 12.82
CA LYS A 164 27.35 14.92 12.57
C LYS A 164 26.29 13.97 13.14
N ASP A 165 25.70 14.30 14.29
CA ASP A 165 24.73 13.43 14.95
C ASP A 165 23.39 13.46 14.21
N GLU A 166 22.96 14.65 13.77
CA GLU A 166 21.77 14.84 12.94
C GLU A 166 21.91 14.12 11.59
N TYR A 167 23.04 14.31 10.89
CA TYR A 167 23.36 13.57 9.68
C TYR A 167 23.26 12.05 9.90
N THR A 168 23.90 11.55 10.96
CA THR A 168 23.94 10.11 11.28
C THR A 168 22.55 9.57 11.60
N TRP A 169 21.71 10.36 12.27
CA TRP A 169 20.33 10.00 12.58
C TRP A 169 19.50 9.85 11.30
N TRP A 170 19.52 10.84 10.42
CA TRP A 170 18.82 10.79 9.13
C TRP A 170 19.32 9.66 8.23
N LEU A 171 20.64 9.43 8.19
CA LEU A 171 21.23 8.36 7.39
C LEU A 171 20.70 6.99 7.80
N LYS A 172 20.58 6.75 9.12
CA LYS A 172 20.02 5.51 9.70
C LYS A 172 18.53 5.34 9.46
N LEU A 173 17.76 6.43 9.37
CA LEU A 173 16.34 6.34 9.04
C LEU A 173 16.09 5.83 7.62
N GLY A 174 17.05 6.07 6.72
CA GLY A 174 16.98 5.69 5.32
C GLY A 174 15.90 6.41 4.51
N ARG A 175 15.37 7.50 5.05
CA ARG A 175 14.40 8.39 4.41
C ARG A 175 14.89 9.82 4.51
N VAL A 176 14.41 10.67 3.63
CA VAL A 176 14.72 12.11 3.59
C VAL A 176 13.44 12.94 3.52
N LYS A 177 13.57 14.24 3.78
CA LYS A 177 12.50 15.22 3.64
C LYS A 177 12.10 15.38 2.16
N PRO A 178 10.80 15.38 1.80
CA PRO A 178 10.35 15.77 0.46
C PRO A 178 10.92 17.13 0.02
N GLU A 179 10.97 18.12 0.92
CA GLU A 179 11.57 19.43 0.63
C GLU A 179 13.04 19.35 0.21
N LEU A 180 13.84 18.51 0.87
CA LEU A 180 15.25 18.32 0.54
C LEU A 180 15.42 17.79 -0.89
N ILE A 181 14.52 16.90 -1.33
CA ILE A 181 14.51 16.40 -2.72
C ILE A 181 14.09 17.51 -3.68
N MET A 182 13.06 18.29 -3.35
CA MET A 182 12.59 19.39 -4.20
C MET A 182 13.67 20.46 -4.38
N GLN A 183 14.43 20.76 -3.33
CA GLN A 183 15.48 21.77 -3.35
C GLN A 183 16.74 21.31 -4.09
N HIS A 184 17.15 20.05 -3.92
CA HIS A 184 18.48 19.59 -4.36
C HIS A 184 18.46 18.49 -5.43
N GLY A 185 17.35 17.77 -5.62
CA GLY A 185 17.27 16.59 -6.48
C GLY A 185 17.56 16.90 -7.96
N ALA A 186 17.12 18.04 -8.47
CA ALA A 186 17.37 18.43 -9.87
C ALA A 186 18.85 18.74 -10.14
N GLU A 187 19.55 19.33 -9.18
CA GLU A 187 20.99 19.58 -9.30
C GLU A 187 21.77 18.27 -9.22
N LEU A 188 21.46 17.40 -8.27
CA LEU A 188 22.09 16.07 -8.17
C LEU A 188 21.91 15.24 -9.45
N MET A 189 20.73 15.33 -10.09
CA MET A 189 20.49 14.69 -11.38
C MET A 189 21.40 15.22 -12.48
N ARG A 190 21.67 16.54 -12.52
CA ARG A 190 22.59 17.12 -13.50
C ARG A 190 24.03 16.71 -13.23
N GLN A 191 24.45 16.75 -11.97
CA GLN A 191 25.83 16.42 -11.57
C GLN A 191 26.17 14.96 -11.86
N HIS A 192 25.23 14.05 -11.60
CA HIS A 192 25.43 12.60 -11.71
C HIS A 192 24.71 11.96 -12.91
N GLN A 193 24.43 12.74 -13.96
CA GLN A 193 23.69 12.26 -15.12
C GLN A 193 24.34 11.08 -15.87
N PHE A 194 25.61 10.80 -15.61
CA PHE A 194 26.37 9.69 -16.20
C PHE A 194 26.72 8.57 -15.22
N ASP A 195 26.28 8.67 -13.95
CA ASP A 195 26.44 7.61 -12.96
C ASP A 195 25.15 6.77 -12.89
N ASP A 196 25.24 5.50 -13.27
CA ASP A 196 24.07 4.62 -13.36
C ASP A 196 23.41 4.35 -11.99
N GLY A 197 24.20 4.34 -10.91
CA GLY A 197 23.70 4.17 -9.55
C GLY A 197 22.88 5.38 -9.10
N PHE A 198 23.41 6.58 -9.32
CA PHE A 198 22.69 7.83 -9.05
C PHE A 198 21.45 7.97 -9.92
N ARG A 199 21.54 7.66 -11.22
CA ARG A 199 20.39 7.67 -12.12
C ARG A 199 19.29 6.74 -11.62
N GLY A 200 19.62 5.51 -11.27
CA GLY A 200 18.66 4.55 -10.71
C GLY A 200 18.02 5.09 -9.43
N GLY A 201 18.83 5.53 -8.47
CA GLY A 201 18.37 6.10 -7.21
C GLY A 201 17.46 7.32 -7.39
N LEU A 202 17.83 8.26 -8.27
CA LEU A 202 17.05 9.45 -8.57
C LEU A 202 15.75 9.12 -9.31
N MET A 203 15.72 8.10 -10.16
CA MET A 203 14.49 7.62 -10.78
C MET A 203 13.51 7.03 -9.76
N HIS A 204 14.01 6.26 -8.77
CA HIS A 204 13.19 5.79 -7.66
C HIS A 204 12.65 6.94 -6.81
N VAL A 205 13.51 7.91 -6.46
CA VAL A 205 13.12 9.10 -5.70
C VAL A 205 12.10 9.95 -6.46
N SER A 206 12.31 10.18 -7.76
CA SER A 206 11.37 10.89 -8.63
C SER A 206 10.01 10.19 -8.68
N SER A 207 10.02 8.85 -8.78
CA SER A 207 8.80 8.04 -8.76
C SER A 207 8.06 8.11 -7.42
N ALA A 208 8.78 8.18 -6.30
CA ALA A 208 8.21 8.39 -4.97
C ALA A 208 7.63 9.81 -4.83
N MET A 209 8.33 10.84 -5.32
CA MET A 209 7.85 12.23 -5.33
C MET A 209 6.62 12.41 -6.22
N ASN A 210 6.55 11.71 -7.35
CA ASN A 210 5.39 11.73 -8.22
C ASN A 210 4.15 11.14 -7.52
N ARG A 211 4.31 10.02 -6.79
CA ARG A 211 3.24 9.47 -5.95
C ARG A 211 2.87 10.43 -4.82
N TYR A 212 3.86 10.99 -4.12
CA TYR A 212 3.64 11.97 -3.06
C TYR A 212 2.75 13.14 -3.50
N GLY A 213 3.02 13.74 -4.67
CA GLY A 213 2.25 14.89 -5.16
C GLY A 213 0.98 14.55 -5.96
N LYS A 214 0.87 13.33 -6.51
CA LYS A 214 -0.17 12.99 -7.50
C LYS A 214 -0.92 11.69 -7.24
N SER A 215 -0.85 11.13 -6.03
CA SER A 215 -1.59 9.92 -5.66
C SER A 215 -3.10 10.02 -5.91
N TRP A 216 -3.67 11.22 -5.88
CA TRP A 216 -5.08 11.46 -6.16
C TRP A 216 -5.50 11.06 -7.59
N GLN A 217 -4.57 11.02 -8.54
CA GLN A 217 -4.84 10.54 -9.90
C GLN A 217 -5.21 9.04 -9.90
N ASN A 218 -4.76 8.28 -8.91
CA ASN A 218 -5.02 6.85 -8.77
C ASN A 218 -6.38 6.52 -8.16
N LEU A 219 -7.21 7.51 -7.83
CA LEU A 219 -8.56 7.30 -7.29
C LEU A 219 -9.57 6.97 -8.39
N LEU A 220 -9.25 6.03 -9.29
CA LEU A 220 -10.19 5.49 -10.29
C LEU A 220 -11.22 4.58 -9.62
N MET A 221 -12.17 5.18 -8.91
CA MET A 221 -13.10 4.53 -7.99
C MET A 221 -14.55 4.50 -8.48
N VAL A 222 -14.85 5.23 -9.56
CA VAL A 222 -16.19 5.25 -10.14
C VAL A 222 -16.27 4.17 -11.21
N ALA A 223 -17.04 3.12 -10.93
CA ALA A 223 -17.26 2.02 -11.87
C ALA A 223 -17.89 2.54 -13.17
N PRO A 224 -17.50 2.02 -14.34
CA PRO A 224 -18.12 2.37 -15.61
C PRO A 224 -19.52 1.73 -15.76
N PRO A 225 -20.40 2.25 -16.63
CA PRO A 225 -21.70 1.62 -16.89
C PRO A 225 -21.58 0.27 -17.62
N ALA A 226 -20.48 0.03 -18.34
CA ALA A 226 -20.19 -1.22 -19.03
C ALA A 226 -18.75 -1.67 -18.77
N SER A 227 -18.50 -2.98 -18.72
CA SER A 227 -17.22 -3.58 -18.30
C SER A 227 -16.06 -3.35 -19.26
N ASP A 228 -16.34 -2.95 -20.50
CA ASP A 228 -15.38 -2.59 -21.55
C ASP A 228 -14.94 -1.11 -21.50
N GLN A 229 -15.61 -0.30 -20.68
CA GLN A 229 -15.28 1.11 -20.47
C GLN A 229 -14.31 1.30 -19.30
N LYS A 230 -13.66 2.47 -19.28
CA LYS A 230 -12.66 2.81 -18.26
C LYS A 230 -13.32 3.28 -16.96
N TRP A 231 -12.74 2.86 -15.83
CA TRP A 231 -13.04 3.44 -14.53
C TRP A 231 -12.72 4.93 -14.50
N GLN A 232 -13.59 5.72 -13.87
CA GLN A 232 -13.44 7.17 -13.76
C GLN A 232 -12.85 7.54 -12.39
N ASN A 233 -12.09 8.63 -12.36
CA ASN A 233 -11.56 9.17 -11.12
C ASN A 233 -12.69 9.68 -10.21
N LEU A 234 -12.49 9.61 -8.90
CA LEU A 234 -13.42 10.13 -7.90
C LEU A 234 -13.79 11.60 -8.15
N ALA A 235 -12.91 12.42 -8.74
CA ALA A 235 -13.20 13.82 -9.08
C ALA A 235 -14.42 14.01 -9.99
N PHE A 236 -14.80 13.00 -10.78
CA PHE A 236 -15.99 13.06 -11.65
C PHE A 236 -17.31 13.07 -10.89
N VAL A 237 -17.31 12.80 -9.58
CA VAL A 237 -18.53 12.91 -8.76
C VAL A 237 -18.81 14.35 -8.33
N LEU A 238 -17.81 15.25 -8.46
CA LEU A 238 -17.88 16.61 -7.92
C LEU A 238 -18.88 17.52 -8.63
N ASP A 239 -19.21 17.23 -9.89
CA ASP A 239 -20.25 17.96 -10.63
C ASP A 239 -21.67 17.64 -10.15
N GLY A 240 -21.84 16.64 -9.27
CA GLY A 240 -23.12 16.18 -8.74
C GLY A 240 -23.90 15.25 -9.69
N SER A 241 -23.41 14.98 -10.90
CA SER A 241 -24.07 14.11 -11.90
C SER A 241 -24.18 12.66 -11.43
N LYS A 242 -23.33 12.24 -10.49
CA LYS A 242 -23.32 10.89 -9.88
C LYS A 242 -24.13 10.81 -8.58
N GLY A 243 -24.83 11.89 -8.22
CA GLY A 243 -25.65 12.00 -7.02
C GLY A 243 -25.12 13.06 -6.04
N PRO A 244 -26.00 13.94 -5.52
CA PRO A 244 -25.59 15.01 -4.62
C PRO A 244 -24.99 14.48 -3.31
N ALA A 245 -25.53 13.38 -2.76
CA ALA A 245 -25.00 12.76 -1.54
C ALA A 245 -23.54 12.30 -1.70
N LEU A 246 -23.18 11.78 -2.87
CA LEU A 246 -21.81 11.33 -3.15
C LEU A 246 -20.86 12.52 -3.28
N ARG A 247 -21.26 13.56 -4.02
CA ARG A 247 -20.55 14.85 -4.12
C ARG A 247 -20.30 15.44 -2.73
N ASP A 248 -21.37 15.57 -1.95
CA ASP A 248 -21.34 16.21 -0.63
C ASP A 248 -20.45 15.40 0.32
N ALA A 249 -20.48 14.07 0.26
CA ALA A 249 -19.59 13.23 1.05
C ALA A 249 -18.11 13.40 0.69
N VAL A 250 -17.73 13.56 -0.58
CA VAL A 250 -16.33 13.87 -0.95
C VAL A 250 -15.91 15.23 -0.39
N ASN A 251 -16.75 16.25 -0.55
CA ASN A 251 -16.49 17.60 -0.02
C ASN A 251 -16.42 17.61 1.51
N ASP A 252 -17.28 16.85 2.18
CA ASP A 252 -17.31 16.75 3.63
C ASP A 252 -16.13 15.96 4.19
N LEU A 253 -15.67 14.92 3.48
CA LEU A 253 -14.43 14.24 3.79
C LEU A 253 -13.26 15.24 3.75
N ALA A 254 -13.12 15.99 2.66
CA ALA A 254 -12.01 16.91 2.47
C ALA A 254 -12.03 18.09 3.47
N SER A 255 -13.20 18.70 3.69
CA SER A 255 -13.35 19.83 4.60
C SER A 255 -13.24 19.41 6.07
N GLY A 256 -13.85 18.28 6.46
CA GLY A 256 -13.73 17.73 7.80
C GLY A 256 -12.28 17.35 8.12
N TRP A 257 -11.55 16.79 7.16
CA TRP A 257 -10.15 16.41 7.34
C TRP A 257 -9.24 17.61 7.60
N ARG A 258 -9.37 18.67 6.80
CA ARG A 258 -8.61 19.93 7.00
C ARG A 258 -8.96 20.63 8.31
N ALA A 259 -10.20 20.49 8.77
CA ALA A 259 -10.67 21.07 10.03
C ALA A 259 -10.33 20.21 11.27
N GLY A 260 -9.80 18.99 11.08
CA GLY A 260 -9.62 18.03 12.18
C GLY A 260 -10.94 17.51 12.77
N ASP A 261 -12.06 17.63 12.04
CA ASP A 261 -13.39 17.19 12.45
C ASP A 261 -13.58 15.69 12.12
N ALA A 262 -13.19 14.85 13.08
CA ALA A 262 -13.31 13.40 12.95
C ALA A 262 -14.78 12.93 12.80
N ALA A 263 -15.73 13.63 13.42
CA ALA A 263 -17.15 13.24 13.32
C ALA A 263 -17.66 13.42 11.89
N LYS A 264 -17.33 14.56 11.27
CA LYS A 264 -17.66 14.85 9.87
C LYS A 264 -17.01 13.87 8.91
N VAL A 265 -15.71 13.57 9.10
CA VAL A 265 -14.99 12.59 8.26
C VAL A 265 -15.58 11.18 8.40
N ASN A 266 -15.92 10.76 9.62
CA ASN A 266 -16.52 9.44 9.85
C ASN A 266 -17.92 9.33 9.23
N ALA A 267 -18.73 10.41 9.27
CA ALA A 267 -20.03 10.46 8.61
C ALA A 267 -19.88 10.41 7.07
N ALA A 268 -19.01 11.25 6.51
CA ALA A 268 -18.71 11.28 5.08
C ALA A 268 -18.20 9.92 4.57
N SER A 269 -17.34 9.25 5.34
CA SER A 269 -16.79 7.93 5.02
C SER A 269 -17.89 6.87 4.88
N LYS A 270 -18.89 6.88 5.76
CA LYS A 270 -20.05 5.98 5.69
C LYS A 270 -20.92 6.26 4.46
N VAL A 271 -21.15 7.54 4.15
CA VAL A 271 -21.92 7.92 2.95
C VAL A 271 -21.19 7.52 1.67
N LEU A 272 -19.88 7.79 1.57
CA LEU A 272 -19.05 7.35 0.44
C LEU A 272 -19.16 5.84 0.24
N ALA A 273 -19.05 5.08 1.33
CA ALA A 273 -19.11 3.63 1.27
C ALA A 273 -20.47 3.09 0.82
N ALA A 274 -21.56 3.79 1.19
CA ALA A 274 -22.92 3.41 0.82
C ALA A 274 -23.30 3.84 -0.60
N GLU A 275 -22.90 5.03 -1.04
CA GLU A 275 -23.36 5.63 -2.30
C GLU A 275 -22.49 5.27 -3.50
N LEU A 276 -21.16 5.16 -3.33
CA LEU A 276 -20.25 4.90 -4.45
C LEU A 276 -20.58 3.59 -5.21
N PRO A 277 -20.91 2.46 -4.55
CA PRO A 277 -21.31 1.23 -5.23
C PRO A 277 -22.60 1.36 -6.05
N LYS A 278 -23.47 2.34 -5.74
CA LYS A 278 -24.78 2.52 -6.40
C LYS A 278 -24.67 3.25 -7.73
N VAL A 279 -23.53 3.86 -8.05
CA VAL A 279 -23.37 4.61 -9.31
C VAL A 279 -23.54 3.70 -10.52
N ASN A 280 -22.91 2.52 -10.50
CA ASN A 280 -23.07 1.46 -11.51
C ASN A 280 -22.99 0.09 -10.80
N PRO A 281 -24.09 -0.39 -10.20
CA PRO A 281 -24.07 -1.56 -9.32
C PRO A 281 -23.75 -2.87 -10.05
N GLU A 282 -24.06 -2.96 -11.34
CA GLU A 282 -23.84 -4.17 -12.15
C GLU A 282 -22.35 -4.42 -12.43
N THR A 283 -21.55 -3.36 -12.54
CA THR A 283 -20.11 -3.44 -12.83
C THR A 283 -19.24 -3.27 -11.59
N TYR A 284 -19.82 -2.82 -10.48
CA TYR A 284 -19.11 -2.65 -9.23
C TYR A 284 -18.82 -4.02 -8.57
N PRO A 285 -17.57 -4.34 -8.22
CA PRO A 285 -17.23 -5.67 -7.73
C PRO A 285 -17.80 -5.94 -6.33
N THR A 286 -18.15 -7.19 -6.06
CA THR A 286 -18.64 -7.66 -4.75
C THR A 286 -17.64 -8.66 -4.14
N THR A 287 -17.72 -9.94 -4.50
CA THR A 287 -16.94 -11.04 -3.91
C THR A 287 -15.43 -10.82 -3.98
N ARG A 288 -14.91 -10.23 -5.07
CA ARG A 288 -13.48 -9.97 -5.22
C ARG A 288 -12.93 -9.06 -4.12
N ARG A 289 -13.67 -8.01 -3.75
CA ARG A 289 -13.27 -7.07 -2.69
C ARG A 289 -13.20 -7.79 -1.35
N GLU A 290 -14.15 -8.69 -1.08
CA GLU A 290 -14.18 -9.49 0.15
C GLU A 290 -13.00 -10.45 0.24
N VAL A 291 -12.69 -11.16 -0.86
CA VAL A 291 -11.54 -12.06 -0.92
C VAL A 291 -10.24 -11.29 -0.71
N GLU A 292 -10.07 -10.13 -1.34
CA GLU A 292 -8.87 -9.30 -1.15
C GLU A 292 -8.76 -8.75 0.27
N ARG A 293 -9.87 -8.30 0.86
CA ARG A 293 -9.93 -7.87 2.27
C ARG A 293 -9.52 -9.01 3.20
N LEU A 294 -10.06 -10.21 3.00
CA LEU A 294 -9.72 -11.39 3.80
C LEU A 294 -8.26 -11.79 3.61
N TYR A 295 -7.76 -11.80 2.36
CA TYR A 295 -6.37 -12.08 2.04
C TYR A 295 -5.42 -11.13 2.79
N ASN A 296 -5.71 -9.83 2.77
CA ASN A 296 -4.92 -8.82 3.48
C ASN A 296 -4.99 -8.98 5.00
N ALA A 297 -6.18 -9.28 5.55
CA ALA A 297 -6.38 -9.47 6.98
C ALA A 297 -5.68 -10.73 7.53
N VAL A 298 -5.75 -11.84 6.78
CA VAL A 298 -5.13 -13.11 7.14
C VAL A 298 -3.62 -13.06 6.96
N ASN A 299 -3.11 -12.34 5.95
CA ASN A 299 -1.69 -12.31 5.59
C ASN A 299 -1.09 -13.74 5.48
N PRO A 300 -1.63 -14.58 4.58
CA PRO A 300 -1.42 -16.03 4.61
C PRO A 300 0.03 -16.46 4.39
N PHE A 301 0.81 -15.71 3.60
CA PHE A 301 2.21 -16.04 3.36
C PHE A 301 3.11 -15.80 4.58
N GLU A 302 2.87 -14.72 5.34
CA GLU A 302 3.61 -14.42 6.56
C GLU A 302 3.36 -15.49 7.63
N TRP A 303 2.09 -15.76 7.92
CA TRP A 303 1.74 -16.80 8.90
C TRP A 303 2.10 -18.20 8.42
N GLY A 304 1.94 -18.48 7.13
CA GLY A 304 2.33 -19.75 6.52
C GLY A 304 3.83 -20.04 6.71
N TYR A 305 4.69 -19.03 6.50
CA TYR A 305 6.12 -19.13 6.75
C TYR A 305 6.43 -19.50 8.21
N TRP A 306 5.81 -18.84 9.18
CA TRP A 306 6.00 -19.15 10.60
C TRP A 306 5.50 -20.55 10.97
N MET A 307 4.38 -20.99 10.39
CA MET A 307 3.84 -22.33 10.61
C MET A 307 4.73 -23.43 10.01
N TYR A 308 5.31 -23.19 8.82
CA TYR A 308 6.32 -24.09 8.25
C TYR A 308 7.57 -24.18 9.14
N CYS A 309 8.05 -23.04 9.65
CA CYS A 309 9.19 -22.99 10.56
C CYS A 309 8.93 -23.79 11.85
N LEU A 310 7.77 -23.58 12.48
CA LEU A 310 7.36 -24.31 13.67
C LEU A 310 7.21 -25.81 13.41
N SER A 311 6.65 -26.19 12.26
CA SER A 311 6.57 -27.57 11.82
C SER A 311 7.96 -28.21 11.72
N LEU A 312 8.87 -27.57 11.00
CA LEU A 312 10.24 -28.06 10.80
C LEU A 312 10.97 -28.26 12.13
N ILE A 313 10.99 -27.23 12.99
CA ILE A 313 11.65 -27.30 14.30
C ILE A 313 11.05 -28.42 15.15
N SER A 314 9.71 -28.53 15.19
CA SER A 314 9.03 -29.54 16.00
C SER A 314 9.36 -30.96 15.52
N LEU A 315 9.36 -31.21 14.21
CA LEU A 315 9.68 -32.53 13.65
C LEU A 315 11.16 -32.90 13.84
N LEU A 316 12.08 -31.95 13.69
CA LEU A 316 13.51 -32.18 13.98
C LEU A 316 13.75 -32.51 15.45
N LEU A 317 13.12 -31.77 16.37
CA LEU A 317 13.18 -32.07 17.80
C LEU A 317 12.50 -33.39 18.14
N ALA A 318 11.40 -33.74 17.48
CA ALA A 318 10.75 -35.04 17.66
C ALA A 318 11.69 -36.19 17.27
N PHE A 319 12.40 -36.04 16.15
CA PHE A 319 13.41 -37.01 15.70
C PHE A 319 14.57 -37.14 16.70
N GLY A 320 15.11 -36.02 17.18
CA GLY A 320 16.23 -36.05 18.13
C GLY A 320 15.88 -36.49 19.55
N THR A 321 14.63 -36.26 20.00
CA THR A 321 14.21 -36.54 21.39
C THR A 321 13.28 -37.74 21.56
N GLY A 322 12.72 -38.27 20.47
CA GLY A 322 11.71 -39.34 20.49
C GLY A 322 10.35 -38.93 21.06
N ARG A 323 10.11 -37.64 21.34
CA ARG A 323 8.87 -37.16 21.96
C ARG A 323 7.72 -37.11 20.95
N LYS A 324 6.74 -38.00 21.10
CA LYS A 324 5.59 -38.13 20.18
C LYS A 324 4.69 -36.90 20.09
N TRP A 325 4.58 -36.09 21.15
CA TRP A 325 3.76 -34.87 21.10
C TRP A 325 4.32 -33.82 20.12
N LEU A 326 5.65 -33.78 19.94
CA LEU A 326 6.31 -32.91 18.97
C LEU A 326 5.98 -33.32 17.53
N VAL A 327 5.77 -34.62 17.29
CA VAL A 327 5.26 -35.12 15.99
C VAL A 327 3.87 -34.56 15.74
N GLY A 328 2.98 -34.64 16.73
CA GLY A 328 1.62 -34.08 16.64
C GLY A 328 1.64 -32.58 16.31
N VAL A 329 2.40 -31.79 17.06
CA VAL A 329 2.56 -30.35 16.80
C VAL A 329 3.13 -30.09 15.41
N GLY A 330 4.17 -30.82 15.02
CA GLY A 330 4.81 -30.70 13.72
C GLY A 330 3.83 -30.95 12.56
N ILE A 331 3.11 -32.07 12.60
CA ILE A 331 2.15 -32.43 11.57
C ILE A 331 0.97 -31.44 11.53
N THR A 332 0.40 -31.06 12.67
CA THR A 332 -0.71 -30.10 12.70
C THR A 332 -0.30 -28.75 12.12
N THR A 333 0.87 -28.25 12.49
CA THR A 333 1.38 -26.95 11.98
C THR A 333 1.78 -27.05 10.50
N LEU A 334 2.25 -28.21 10.02
CA LEU A 334 2.48 -28.46 8.60
C LEU A 334 1.19 -28.32 7.78
N PHE A 335 0.11 -28.98 8.19
CA PHE A 335 -1.16 -28.90 7.48
C PHE A 335 -1.77 -27.49 7.53
N ALA A 336 -1.65 -26.80 8.67
CA ALA A 336 -2.04 -25.40 8.78
C ALA A 336 -1.23 -24.51 7.81
N ALA A 337 0.09 -24.71 7.72
CA ALA A 337 0.96 -23.99 6.80
C ALA A 337 0.58 -24.24 5.34
N ILE A 338 0.33 -25.50 4.95
CA ILE A 338 -0.13 -25.86 3.61
C ILE A 338 -1.49 -25.21 3.31
N GLY A 339 -2.43 -25.24 4.26
CA GLY A 339 -3.74 -24.60 4.11
C GLY A 339 -3.62 -23.10 3.86
N LEU A 340 -2.79 -22.39 4.63
CA LEU A 340 -2.50 -20.98 4.42
C LEU A 340 -1.81 -20.73 3.08
N HIS A 341 -0.88 -21.58 2.67
CA HIS A 341 -0.17 -21.45 1.41
C HIS A 341 -1.10 -21.63 0.20
N VAL A 342 -1.95 -22.67 0.22
CA VAL A 342 -2.99 -22.90 -0.80
C VAL A 342 -3.95 -21.73 -0.85
N PHE A 343 -4.48 -21.28 0.30
CA PHE A 343 -5.38 -20.14 0.38
C PHE A 343 -4.74 -18.87 -0.18
N GLY A 344 -3.50 -18.57 0.23
CA GLY A 344 -2.76 -17.40 -0.22
C GLY A 344 -2.49 -17.41 -1.72
N PHE A 345 -2.05 -18.56 -2.26
CA PHE A 345 -1.79 -18.73 -3.68
C PHE A 345 -3.07 -18.65 -4.51
N ALA A 346 -4.12 -19.38 -4.13
CA ALA A 346 -5.41 -19.38 -4.82
C ALA A 346 -6.09 -18.00 -4.80
N SER A 347 -6.10 -17.33 -3.64
CA SER A 347 -6.63 -15.97 -3.51
C SER A 347 -5.85 -15.00 -4.40
N ARG A 348 -4.51 -15.11 -4.44
CA ARG A 348 -3.69 -14.27 -5.31
C ARG A 348 -4.02 -14.48 -6.78
N CYS A 349 -4.21 -15.72 -7.23
CA CYS A 349 -4.64 -16.01 -8.60
C CYS A 349 -6.03 -15.42 -8.90
N TYR A 350 -6.97 -15.54 -7.96
CA TYR A 350 -8.33 -15.02 -8.11
C TYR A 350 -8.39 -13.49 -8.16
N ILE A 351 -7.67 -12.79 -7.27
CA ILE A 351 -7.65 -11.32 -7.21
C ILE A 351 -6.87 -10.74 -8.39
N ALA A 352 -5.81 -11.41 -8.85
CA ALA A 352 -5.00 -10.95 -9.97
C ALA A 352 -5.56 -11.35 -11.35
N GLU A 353 -6.65 -12.13 -11.40
CA GLU A 353 -7.26 -12.67 -12.63
C GLU A 353 -6.28 -13.44 -13.53
N ARG A 354 -5.22 -14.00 -12.93
CA ARG A 354 -4.14 -14.69 -13.66
C ARG A 354 -3.45 -15.72 -12.78
N LEU A 355 -2.70 -16.62 -13.41
CA LEU A 355 -1.80 -17.48 -12.65
C LEU A 355 -0.66 -16.64 -12.05
N ALA A 356 -0.47 -16.76 -10.74
CA ALA A 356 0.59 -16.09 -10.00
C ALA A 356 1.95 -16.80 -10.22
N ILE A 357 2.50 -16.70 -11.44
CA ILE A 357 3.77 -17.33 -11.85
C ILE A 357 4.65 -16.41 -12.73
N GLN A 358 4.41 -15.10 -12.72
CA GLN A 358 5.02 -14.20 -13.72
C GLN A 358 6.37 -13.62 -13.29
N ASN A 359 6.52 -13.33 -12.00
CA ASN A 359 7.79 -12.87 -11.45
C ASN A 359 8.43 -13.99 -10.61
N GLN A 360 9.73 -13.84 -10.34
CA GLN A 360 10.50 -14.84 -9.60
C GLN A 360 9.86 -15.17 -8.24
N PHE A 361 9.33 -14.16 -7.53
CA PHE A 361 8.65 -14.36 -6.26
C PHE A 361 7.42 -15.27 -6.41
N GLU A 362 6.54 -14.94 -7.36
CA GLU A 362 5.34 -15.71 -7.69
C GLU A 362 5.65 -17.15 -8.07
N SER A 363 6.62 -17.36 -8.97
CA SER A 363 7.06 -18.70 -9.38
C SER A 363 7.62 -19.51 -8.21
N MET A 364 8.40 -18.88 -7.32
CA MET A 364 8.94 -19.57 -6.13
C MET A 364 7.84 -19.95 -5.14
N THR A 365 6.80 -19.12 -4.96
CA THR A 365 5.65 -19.50 -4.13
C THR A 365 4.89 -20.69 -4.72
N GLY A 366 4.61 -20.70 -6.03
CA GLY A 366 3.97 -21.83 -6.69
C GLY A 366 4.80 -23.12 -6.64
N LEU A 367 6.10 -23.03 -6.93
CA LEU A 367 7.01 -24.18 -6.88
C LEU A 367 7.12 -24.77 -5.46
N SER A 368 7.29 -23.92 -4.45
CA SER A 368 7.41 -24.38 -3.06
C SER A 368 6.10 -25.00 -2.55
N LEU A 369 4.94 -24.51 -3.00
CA LEU A 369 3.66 -25.17 -2.73
C LEU A 369 3.63 -26.57 -3.33
N GLY A 370 3.99 -26.72 -4.61
CA GLY A 370 4.06 -28.02 -5.29
C GLY A 370 5.01 -29.00 -4.60
N ALA A 371 6.22 -28.55 -4.27
CA ALA A 371 7.22 -29.36 -3.56
C ALA A 371 6.72 -29.83 -2.19
N THR A 372 6.05 -28.94 -1.44
CA THR A 372 5.50 -29.27 -0.13
C THR A 372 4.38 -30.30 -0.23
N LEU A 373 3.47 -30.16 -1.20
CA LEU A 373 2.39 -31.11 -1.42
C LEU A 373 2.95 -32.51 -1.75
N VAL A 374 3.92 -32.61 -2.65
CA VAL A 374 4.59 -33.87 -2.98
C VAL A 374 5.29 -34.45 -1.75
N GLY A 375 6.06 -33.64 -1.01
CA GLY A 375 6.74 -34.09 0.21
C GLY A 375 5.77 -34.58 1.27
N THR A 376 4.59 -33.95 1.40
CA THR A 376 3.55 -34.37 2.34
C THR A 376 2.91 -35.69 1.92
N VAL A 377 2.68 -35.91 0.62
CA VAL A 377 2.18 -37.20 0.10
C VAL A 377 3.19 -38.32 0.39
N VAL A 378 4.48 -38.07 0.14
CA VAL A 378 5.57 -39.03 0.44
C VAL A 378 5.66 -39.32 1.94
N MET A 379 5.43 -38.33 2.80
CA MET A 379 5.44 -38.52 4.26
C MET A 379 4.28 -39.42 4.74
N LEU A 380 3.15 -39.41 4.04
CA LEU A 380 1.94 -40.16 4.42
C LEU A 380 1.85 -41.55 3.78
N ALA A 381 2.58 -41.77 2.69
CA ALA A 381 2.69 -43.06 2.00
C ALA A 381 3.70 -43.97 2.72
#